data_AF-A0AAV6B5Z2-F1
#
_entry.id   AF-A0AAV6B5Z2-F1
#
_cell.length_a   1.000
_cell.length_b   1.000
_cell.length_c   1.000
_cell.angle_alpha   90.00
_cell.angle_beta   90.00
_cell.angle_gamma   90.00
#
_symmetry.space_group_name_H-M   'P 1'
#
loop_
_entity.id
_entity.type
_entity.pdbx_description
1 polymer ?
#
loop_
_entity_poly.entity_id
_entity_poly.type
_entity_poly.pdbx_seq_one_letter_code
_entity_poly.pdbx_strand_id
1 'polypeptide(L)' 'MYREFQAERDEILRHKWYESEKAGYDIGFERALTDWIIKHRAKWRKARQQQQAVMA' A
#
# COMPACT_ATOMS: atom_id res chain seq x y z
N MET A 1 16.81 0.61 -1.32
CA MET A 1 15.97 0.12 -0.20
C MET A 1 15.05 1.19 0.39
N TYR A 2 15.53 2.38 0.77
CA TYR A 2 14.70 3.39 1.44
C TYR A 2 13.48 3.88 0.63
N ARG A 3 13.66 4.11 -0.68
CA ARG A 3 12.58 4.55 -1.59
C ARG A 3 11.44 3.53 -1.71
N GLU A 4 11.76 2.24 -1.67
CA GLU A 4 10.74 1.18 -1.77
C GLU A 4 9.85 1.15 -0.54
N PHE A 5 10.44 1.30 0.64
CA PHE A 5 9.72 1.35 1.90
C PHE A 5 8.84 2.60 2.01
N GLN A 6 9.32 3.75 1.56
CA GLN A 6 8.52 4.98 1.51
C GLN A 6 7.29 4.82 0.62
N ALA A 7 7.46 4.31 -0.60
CA ALA A 7 6.34 4.08 -1.50
C ALA A 7 5.37 2.99 -0.99
N GLU A 8 5.85 1.99 -0.24
CA GLU A 8 4.99 0.98 0.39
C GLU A 8 4.14 1.63 1.50
N ARG A 9 4.77 2.48 2.32
CA ARG A 9 4.08 3.25 3.36
C ARG A 9 3.04 4.20 2.77
N ASP A 10 3.34 4.86 1.66
CA ASP A 10 2.39 5.78 1.01
C ASP A 10 1.16 5.03 0.48
N GLU A 11 1.31 3.81 -0.03
CA GLU A 11 0.15 2.98 -0.40
C GLU A 11 -0.68 2.53 0.80
N ILE A 12 -0.02 2.18 1.92
CA ILE A 12 -0.74 1.83 3.14
C ILE A 12 -1.55 3.04 3.65
N LEU A 13 -1.01 4.26 3.55
CA LEU A 13 -1.72 5.48 3.93
C LEU A 13 -2.90 5.77 2.99
N ARG A 14 -2.76 5.56 1.68
CA ARG A 14 -3.88 5.66 0.73
C ARG A 14 -4.98 4.64 1.01
N HIS A 15 -4.58 3.39 1.27
CA HIS A 15 -5.51 2.32 1.66
C HIS A 15 -6.27 2.65 2.93
N LYS A 16 -5.55 3.13 3.96
CA LYS A 16 -6.14 3.59 5.22
C LYS A 16 -7.20 4.67 4.97
N TRP A 17 -6.88 5.67 4.14
CA TRP A 17 -7.83 6.73 3.82
C TRP A 17 -9.08 6.16 3.17
N TYR A 18 -8.94 5.38 2.11
CA TYR A 18 -10.07 4.80 1.39
C TYR A 18 -10.98 3.93 2.28
N GLU A 19 -10.39 3.06 3.10
CA GLU A 19 -11.18 2.21 4.01
C GLU A 19 -11.78 3.01 5.18
N SER A 20 -11.17 4.11 5.60
CA SER A 20 -11.74 5.02 6.60
C SER A 20 -12.95 5.77 6.05
N GLU A 21 -12.88 6.27 4.81
CA GLU A 21 -14.00 6.90 4.11
C GLU A 21 -15.17 5.91 4.00
N LYS A 22 -14.88 4.66 3.63
CA LYS A 22 -15.89 3.60 3.51
C LYS A 22 -16.51 3.21 4.86
N ALA A 23 -15.72 3.22 5.94
CA ALA A 23 -16.19 2.86 7.27
C ALA A 23 -16.94 4.00 7.98
N GLY A 24 -16.75 5.25 7.55
CA GLY A 24 -17.28 6.44 8.21
C GLY A 24 -16.52 6.84 9.48
N TYR A 25 -15.36 6.24 9.74
CA TYR A 25 -14.47 6.57 10.85
C TYR A 25 -13.03 6.14 10.53
N ASP A 26 -12.04 6.70 11.24
CA ASP A 26 -10.65 6.29 11.07
C ASP A 26 -10.45 4.84 11.55
N ILE A 27 -10.12 3.95 10.62
CA ILE A 27 -9.89 2.53 10.93
C ILE A 27 -8.57 2.26 11.65
N GLY A 28 -7.67 3.26 11.72
CA GLY A 28 -6.36 3.16 12.33
C GLY A 28 -5.29 2.55 11.41
N PHE A 29 -4.03 2.88 11.69
CA PHE A 29 -2.90 2.47 10.84
C PHE A 29 -2.62 0.96 10.88
N GLU A 30 -2.66 0.33 12.05
CA GLU A 30 -2.36 -1.11 12.19
C GLU A 30 -3.35 -2.00 11.43
N ARG A 31 -4.64 -1.66 11.50
CA ARG A 31 -5.69 -2.35 10.76
C ARG A 31 -5.50 -2.19 9.25
N ALA A 32 -5.27 -0.96 8.79
CA ALA A 32 -5.01 -0.69 7.37
C ALA A 32 -3.75 -1.40 6.87
N LEU A 33 -2.67 -1.40 7.66
CA LEU A 33 -1.42 -2.10 7.36
C LEU A 33 -1.64 -3.59 7.18
N THR A 34 -2.31 -4.23 8.14
CA THR A 34 -2.55 -5.68 8.13
C THR A 34 -3.41 -6.07 6.94
N ASP A 35 -4.50 -5.33 6.71
CA ASP A 35 -5.40 -5.56 5.58
C ASP A 35 -4.67 -5.38 4.23
N TRP A 36 -3.87 -4.33 4.10
CA TRP A 36 -3.13 -4.03 2.88
C TRP A 36 -2.05 -5.09 2.59
N ILE A 37 -1.32 -5.54 3.61
CA ILE A 37 -0.32 -6.60 3.47
C ILE A 37 -0.95 -7.88 2.92
N ILE A 38 -2.11 -8.26 3.46
CA ILE A 38 -2.80 -9.50 3.08
C ILE A 38 -3.39 -9.41 1.67
N LYS A 39 -4.02 -8.28 1.31
CA LYS A 39 -4.83 -8.18 0.09
C LYS A 39 -4.12 -7.57 -1.11
N HIS A 40 -3.14 -6.68 -0.89
CA HIS A 40 -2.64 -5.78 -1.94
C HIS A 40 -1.13 -5.91 -2.21
N ARG A 41 -0.32 -6.16 -1.16
CA ARG A 41 1.15 -6.08 -1.22
C ARG A 41 1.79 -6.89 -2.34
N ALA A 42 1.39 -8.15 -2.51
CA ALA A 42 1.98 -9.03 -3.51
C ALA A 42 1.79 -8.50 -4.94
N LYS A 43 0.56 -8.09 -5.28
CA LYS A 43 0.22 -7.50 -6.59
C LYS A 43 0.98 -6.20 -6.82
N TRP A 44 1.03 -5.33 -5.82
CA TRP A 44 1.71 -4.05 -5.93
C TRP A 44 3.22 -4.20 -6.15
N ARG A 45 3.89 -5.11 -5.43
CA ARG A 45 5.32 -5.39 -5.64
C ARG A 45 5.61 -5.90 -7.05
N LYS A 46 4.79 -6.82 -7.56
CA LYS A 46 4.93 -7.34 -8.92
C LYS A 46 4.80 -6.24 -9.98
N ALA A 47 3.81 -5.35 -9.82
CA ALA A 47 3.62 -4.22 -10.72
C ALA A 47 4.83 -3.27 -10.72
N ARG A 48 5.39 -2.95 -9.54
CA ARG A 48 6.58 -2.08 -9.44
C ARG A 48 7.84 -2.70 -10.03
N GLN A 49 8.06 -4.00 -9.84
CA GLN A 49 9.17 -4.71 -10.48
C GLN A 49 9.08 -4.65 -12.00
N GLN A 50 7.88 -4.88 -12.56
CA GLN A 50 7.65 -4.76 -14.00
C GLN A 50 7.90 -3.33 -14.50
N GLN A 51 7.41 -2.32 -13.78
CA GLN A 51 7.62 -0.92 -14.15
C GLN A 51 9.10 -0.53 -14.14
N GLN A 52 9.86 -0.98 -13.14
CA GLN A 52 11.31 -0.76 -13.08
C GLN A 52 12.06 -1.45 -14.22
N ALA A 53 11.66 -2.67 -14.60
CA ALA A 53 12.26 -3.40 -15.72
C ALA A 53 12.01 -2.74 -17.08
N VAL A 54 10.87 -2.07 -17.26
CA VAL A 54 10.55 -1.34 -18.50
C VAL A 54 11.29 0.01 -18.60
N MET A 55 11.70 0.58 -17.47
CA MET A 55 12.41 1.87 -17.43
C MET A 55 13.94 1.73 -17.37
N ALA A 56 14.47 0.51 -17.40
CA ALA A 56 15.90 0.20 -17.41
C ALA A 56 16.39 -0.01 -18.85
#